data_AF-A0A493TUE7-F1
#
_entry.id   AF-A0A493TUE7-F1
#
_cell.length_a   1.000
_cell.length_b   1.000
_cell.length_c   1.000
_cell.angle_alpha   90.00
_cell.angle_beta   90.00
_cell.angle_gamma   90.00
#
_symmetry.space_group_name_H-M   'P 1'
#
loop_
_entity.id
_entity.type
_entity.pdbx_description
1 polymer ?
#
loop_
_entity_poly.entity_id
_entity_poly.type
_entity_poly.pdbx_seq_one_letter_code
_entity_poly.pdbx_strand_id
1 'polypeptide(L)'
;MASDAGKKRKPKVIRTDGATPEGKRGKAEGEQDARYYSEECEVDLRDPIKDYELYKETCQELQRLMAEIQELKSRGIKDNASEIDERRVQSCVHFMTLKKLNRLAHIRLKKGRDQTHEVRGGGR
;
A
#
# COMPACT_ATOMS: atom_id res chain seq x y z
N MET A 1 7.37 -57.27 11.58
CA MET A 1 6.38 -56.17 11.52
C MET A 1 7.05 -54.87 11.96
N ALA A 2 6.49 -53.73 11.55
CA ALA A 2 6.87 -52.32 11.84
C ALA A 2 7.05 -52.00 13.36
N SER A 3 7.61 -50.88 13.86
CA SER A 3 8.32 -49.65 13.36
C SER A 3 8.87 -48.86 14.61
N ASP A 4 9.62 -47.73 14.61
CA ASP A 4 10.15 -46.81 13.58
C ASP A 4 11.46 -46.09 14.05
N ALA A 5 11.91 -45.02 13.36
CA ALA A 5 13.22 -44.37 13.50
C ALA A 5 13.42 -43.41 14.71
N GLY A 6 14.65 -43.44 15.22
CA GLY A 6 15.14 -42.67 16.37
C GLY A 6 15.21 -41.14 16.24
N LYS A 7 14.94 -40.48 17.37
CA LYS A 7 15.01 -39.02 17.58
C LYS A 7 16.46 -38.49 17.56
N LYS A 8 16.95 -38.02 16.42
CA LYS A 8 18.26 -37.33 16.33
C LYS A 8 18.17 -35.86 16.80
N ARG A 9 18.87 -35.54 17.89
CA ARG A 9 19.05 -34.17 18.41
C ARG A 9 19.90 -33.36 17.42
N LYS A 10 19.51 -32.12 17.09
CA LYS A 10 20.36 -31.16 16.35
C LYS A 10 21.06 -30.20 17.34
N PRO A 11 22.35 -29.87 17.16
CA PRO A 11 23.07 -29.00 18.08
C PRO A 11 22.68 -27.53 17.93
N LYS A 12 22.75 -26.78 19.04
CA LYS A 12 22.51 -25.32 19.09
C LYS A 12 23.80 -24.58 18.70
N VAL A 13 23.83 -23.97 17.52
CA VAL A 13 24.95 -23.12 17.09
C VAL A 13 24.85 -21.78 17.83
N ILE A 14 25.80 -21.54 18.73
CA ILE A 14 26.09 -20.21 19.28
C ILE A 14 27.18 -19.61 18.40
N ARG A 15 27.07 -18.32 18.08
CA ARG A 15 28.05 -17.59 17.27
C ARG A 15 28.40 -16.29 17.98
N THR A 16 29.51 -16.30 18.70
CA THR A 16 29.99 -15.20 19.54
C THR A 16 30.88 -14.23 18.78
N ASP A 17 30.76 -12.96 19.16
CA ASP A 17 31.78 -11.90 19.20
C ASP A 17 32.72 -11.69 18.01
N GLY A 18 32.45 -10.62 17.27
CA GLY A 18 33.41 -9.91 16.43
C GLY A 18 33.28 -8.41 16.66
N ALA A 19 33.92 -7.89 17.71
CA ALA A 19 33.83 -6.50 18.12
C ALA A 19 35.06 -5.68 17.66
N THR A 20 34.81 -4.50 17.09
CA THR A 20 35.81 -3.44 16.87
C THR A 20 35.19 -2.07 17.23
N PRO A 21 35.96 -1.13 17.81
CA PRO A 21 35.37 -0.06 18.62
C PRO A 21 35.13 1.28 17.90
N GLU A 22 34.30 2.11 18.54
CA GLU A 22 34.32 3.59 18.58
C GLU A 22 34.58 4.39 17.29
N GLY A 23 33.54 5.09 16.82
CA GLY A 23 33.62 5.94 15.63
C GLY A 23 32.61 7.09 15.60
N LYS A 24 32.57 7.92 16.65
CA LYS A 24 31.69 9.11 16.69
C LYS A 24 31.94 10.06 15.51
N ARG A 25 31.00 10.14 14.57
CA ARG A 25 30.94 11.17 13.53
C ARG A 25 29.53 11.76 13.44
N GLY A 26 29.23 12.66 14.37
CA GLY A 26 28.03 13.49 14.26
C GLY A 26 28.10 14.37 13.01
N LYS A 27 27.06 14.34 12.18
CA LYS A 27 26.94 15.22 11.01
C LYS A 27 25.48 15.46 10.64
N ALA A 28 25.01 16.68 10.89
CA ALA A 28 23.77 17.27 10.39
C ALA A 28 22.45 16.52 10.73
N GLU A 29 22.05 16.57 12.00
CA GLU A 29 20.64 16.95 12.25
C GLU A 29 20.44 18.37 11.70
N GLY A 30 19.32 18.62 11.00
CA GLY A 30 18.94 19.96 10.53
C GLY A 30 18.58 20.11 9.04
N GLU A 31 18.92 19.15 8.16
CA GLU A 31 18.71 19.32 6.70
C GLU A 31 18.18 18.07 5.96
N GLN A 32 17.49 17.15 6.66
CA GLN A 32 16.74 16.05 6.03
C GLN A 32 15.21 16.26 6.04
N ASP A 33 14.73 17.29 6.75
CA ASP A 33 13.30 17.49 7.07
C ASP A 33 12.45 17.94 5.87
N ALA A 34 13.08 18.28 4.75
CA ALA A 34 12.41 18.92 3.61
C ALA A 34 11.58 17.99 2.70
N ARG A 35 11.70 16.65 2.81
CA ARG A 35 11.15 15.71 1.79
C ARG A 35 10.59 14.37 2.30
N TYR A 36 10.13 14.26 3.54
CA TYR A 36 9.36 13.07 3.94
C TYR A 36 7.90 13.16 3.47
N TYR A 37 7.52 12.36 2.46
CA TYR A 37 6.13 12.26 2.01
C TYR A 37 5.29 11.53 3.08
N SER A 38 4.31 12.23 3.64
CA SER A 38 3.33 11.69 4.59
C SER A 38 1.93 11.72 3.98
N GLU A 39 1.25 10.57 4.00
CA GLU A 39 -0.17 10.46 3.61
C GLU A 39 -1.07 11.31 4.52
N GLU A 40 -0.69 11.52 5.79
CA GLU A 40 -1.46 12.36 6.70
C GLU A 40 -1.40 13.84 6.30
N CYS A 41 -0.27 14.32 5.77
CA CYS A 41 -0.13 15.68 5.24
C CYS A 41 -0.83 15.85 3.88
N GLU A 42 -0.82 14.82 3.03
CA GLU A 42 -1.57 14.85 1.77
C GLU A 42 -3.09 14.97 2.00
N VAL A 43 -3.65 14.31 3.02
CA VAL A 43 -5.08 14.40 3.35
C VAL A 43 -5.55 15.82 3.63
N ASP A 44 -4.70 16.64 4.27
CA ASP A 44 -5.03 18.01 4.66
C ASP A 44 -4.97 19.00 3.49
N LEU A 45 -4.19 18.67 2.44
CA LEU A 45 -4.04 19.47 1.23
C LEU A 45 -5.05 19.08 0.12
N ARG A 46 -5.80 17.98 0.29
CA ARG A 46 -6.70 17.44 -0.73
C ARG A 46 -8.17 17.71 -0.45
N ASP A 47 -8.83 18.17 -1.51
CA ASP A 47 -10.27 18.38 -1.59
C ASP A 47 -11.04 17.03 -1.56
N PRO A 48 -11.88 16.76 -0.56
CA PRO A 48 -12.65 15.51 -0.47
C PRO A 48 -13.63 15.27 -1.61
N ILE A 49 -14.10 16.33 -2.28
CA ILE A 49 -15.03 16.23 -3.41
C ILE A 49 -14.27 15.74 -4.64
N LYS A 50 -13.11 16.31 -4.93
CA LYS A 50 -12.24 15.89 -6.03
C LYS A 50 -11.67 14.48 -5.83
N ASP A 51 -11.43 14.08 -4.58
CA ASP A 51 -11.09 12.69 -4.24
C ASP A 51 -12.22 11.71 -4.60
N TYR A 52 -13.49 12.11 -4.41
CA TYR A 52 -14.67 11.31 -4.76
C TYR A 52 -14.94 11.29 -6.27
N GLU A 53 -14.76 12.43 -6.97
CA GLU A 53 -14.85 12.52 -8.43
C GLU A 53 -13.83 11.59 -9.09
N LEU A 54 -12.55 11.69 -8.70
CA LEU A 54 -11.48 10.81 -9.18
C LEU A 54 -11.73 9.33 -8.84
N TYR A 55 -12.29 9.03 -7.66
CA TYR A 55 -12.69 7.66 -7.31
C TYR A 55 -13.76 7.12 -8.26
N LYS A 56 -14.79 7.92 -8.55
CA LYS A 56 -15.90 7.56 -9.45
C LYS A 56 -15.40 7.34 -10.88
N GLU A 57 -14.60 8.26 -11.42
CA GLU A 57 -13.98 8.14 -12.75
C GLU A 57 -13.08 6.90 -12.84
N THR A 58 -12.25 6.65 -11.82
CA THR A 58 -11.37 5.47 -11.75
C THR A 58 -12.17 4.17 -11.76
N CYS A 59 -13.34 4.13 -11.11
CA CYS A 59 -14.25 2.99 -11.17
C CYS A 59 -14.92 2.83 -12.54
N GLN A 60 -15.25 3.92 -13.24
CA GLN A 60 -15.83 3.88 -14.59
C GLN A 60 -14.82 3.37 -15.63
N GLU A 61 -13.57 3.85 -15.62
CA GLU A 61 -12.53 3.32 -16.51
C GLU A 61 -12.17 1.87 -16.18
N LEU A 62 -12.15 1.48 -14.89
CA LEU A 62 -11.95 0.07 -14.52
C LEU A 62 -13.09 -0.83 -15.04
N GLN A 63 -14.35 -0.39 -14.95
CA GLN A 63 -15.49 -1.12 -15.52
C GLN A 63 -15.37 -1.25 -17.05
N ARG A 64 -14.94 -0.16 -17.73
CA ARG A 64 -14.68 -0.14 -19.16
C ARG A 64 -13.58 -1.13 -19.57
N LEU A 65 -12.43 -1.11 -18.88
CA LEU A 65 -11.33 -2.06 -19.12
C LEU A 65 -11.77 -3.52 -18.90
N MET A 66 -12.59 -3.79 -17.89
CA MET A 66 -13.15 -5.13 -17.67
C MET A 66 -14.08 -5.57 -18.81
N ALA A 67 -14.83 -4.66 -19.42
CA ALA A 67 -15.65 -4.94 -20.60
C ALA A 67 -14.78 -5.19 -21.85
N GLU A 68 -13.78 -4.34 -22.13
CA GLU A 68 -12.84 -4.55 -23.24
C GLU A 68 -12.09 -5.90 -23.12
N ILE A 69 -11.67 -6.27 -21.91
CA ILE A 69 -11.05 -7.59 -21.64
C ILE A 69 -12.02 -8.76 -21.87
N GLN A 70 -13.33 -8.58 -21.66
CA GLN A 70 -14.33 -9.60 -21.99
C GLN A 70 -14.55 -9.71 -23.51
N GLU A 71 -14.61 -8.58 -24.22
CA GLU A 71 -14.76 -8.55 -25.68
C GLU A 71 -13.55 -9.16 -26.40
N LEU A 72 -12.33 -8.83 -25.98
CA LEU A 72 -11.12 -9.43 -26.55
C LEU A 72 -11.07 -10.96 -26.38
N LYS A 73 -11.65 -11.48 -25.29
CA LYS A 73 -11.79 -12.93 -25.07
C LYS A 73 -12.88 -13.54 -25.95
N SER A 74 -14.03 -12.88 -26.10
CA SER A 74 -15.16 -13.42 -26.88
C SER A 74 -14.87 -13.46 -28.39
N ARG A 75 -14.04 -12.54 -28.90
CA ARG A 75 -13.61 -12.50 -30.31
C ARG A 75 -12.74 -13.69 -30.75
N GLY A 76 -12.16 -14.47 -29.82
CA GLY A 76 -11.48 -15.75 -30.12
C GLY A 76 -10.17 -15.66 -30.93
N ILE A 77 -9.67 -14.47 -31.23
CA ILE A 77 -8.44 -14.24 -32.01
C ILE A 77 -7.22 -14.59 -31.13
N LYS A 78 -6.31 -15.43 -31.66
CA LYS A 78 -5.12 -15.92 -30.93
C LYS A 78 -4.14 -14.82 -30.49
N ASP A 79 -4.15 -13.67 -31.17
CA ASP A 79 -3.18 -12.58 -30.98
C ASP A 79 -3.59 -11.58 -29.88
N ASN A 80 -4.83 -11.65 -29.37
CA ASN A 80 -5.37 -10.72 -28.37
C ASN A 80 -4.67 -10.82 -26.99
N ALA A 81 -3.63 -11.64 -26.84
CA ALA A 81 -2.94 -11.87 -25.58
C ALA A 81 -2.23 -10.61 -25.04
N SER A 82 -1.47 -9.90 -25.89
CA SER A 82 -0.79 -8.63 -25.50
C SER A 82 -1.83 -7.58 -25.09
N GLU A 83 -2.85 -7.38 -25.93
CA GLU A 83 -3.94 -6.44 -25.69
C GLU A 83 -4.73 -6.70 -24.39
N ILE A 84 -4.86 -7.96 -23.96
CA ILE A 84 -5.48 -8.34 -22.69
C ILE A 84 -4.54 -8.04 -21.51
N ASP A 85 -3.23 -8.30 -21.64
CA ASP A 85 -2.25 -8.04 -20.57
C ASP A 85 -1.94 -6.55 -20.39
N GLU A 86 -1.93 -5.76 -21.46
CA GLU A 86 -1.85 -4.29 -21.40
C GLU A 86 -3.03 -3.70 -20.61
N ARG A 87 -4.27 -4.16 -20.89
CA ARG A 87 -5.47 -3.74 -20.15
C ARG A 87 -5.51 -4.24 -18.71
N ARG A 88 -4.89 -5.39 -18.42
CA ARG A 88 -4.64 -5.86 -17.03
C ARG A 88 -3.67 -4.94 -16.30
N VAL A 89 -2.58 -4.51 -16.95
CA VAL A 89 -1.61 -3.56 -16.35
C VAL A 89 -2.29 -2.21 -16.08
N GLN A 90 -3.07 -1.68 -17.02
CA GLN A 90 -3.90 -0.48 -16.80
C GLN A 90 -4.86 -0.65 -15.61
N SER A 91 -5.59 -1.79 -15.57
CA SER A 91 -6.49 -2.12 -14.44
C SER A 91 -5.76 -2.13 -13.09
N CYS A 92 -4.52 -2.64 -13.03
CA CYS A 92 -3.69 -2.62 -11.83
C CYS A 92 -3.34 -1.18 -11.37
N VAL A 93 -3.09 -0.25 -12.30
CA VAL A 93 -2.88 1.17 -11.98
C VAL A 93 -4.15 1.79 -11.40
N HIS A 94 -5.33 1.53 -11.98
CA HIS A 94 -6.60 1.97 -11.41
C HIS A 94 -6.82 1.39 -10.00
N PHE A 95 -6.55 0.10 -9.77
CA PHE A 95 -6.60 -0.49 -8.42
C PHE A 95 -5.62 0.15 -7.42
N MET A 96 -4.43 0.57 -7.85
CA MET A 96 -3.50 1.34 -7.00
C MET A 96 -4.09 2.70 -6.61
N THR A 97 -4.68 3.43 -7.56
CA THR A 97 -5.38 4.70 -7.31
C THR A 97 -6.56 4.52 -6.34
N LEU A 98 -7.42 3.52 -6.55
CA LEU A 98 -8.53 3.21 -5.65
C LEU A 98 -8.04 2.85 -4.23
N LYS A 99 -6.96 2.09 -4.09
CA LYS A 99 -6.36 1.77 -2.78
C LYS A 99 -5.83 3.03 -2.08
N LYS A 100 -5.16 3.94 -2.81
CA LYS A 100 -4.69 5.22 -2.25
C LYS A 100 -5.87 6.10 -1.81
N LEU A 101 -6.92 6.23 -2.61
CA LEU A 101 -8.09 7.04 -2.27
C LEU A 101 -8.82 6.51 -1.02
N ASN A 102 -8.99 5.18 -0.90
CA ASN A 102 -9.54 4.56 0.33
C ASN A 102 -8.64 4.83 1.55
N ARG A 103 -7.32 4.74 1.39
CA ARG A 103 -6.35 5.02 2.46
C ARG A 103 -6.41 6.48 2.94
N LEU A 104 -6.46 7.44 2.02
CA LEU A 104 -6.66 8.86 2.34
C LEU A 104 -8.01 9.09 3.04
N ALA A 105 -9.10 8.46 2.56
CA ALA A 105 -10.42 8.57 3.19
C ALA A 105 -10.44 8.01 4.63
N HIS A 106 -9.79 6.86 4.89
CA HIS A 106 -9.66 6.31 6.24
C HIS A 106 -8.85 7.22 7.18
N ILE A 107 -7.76 7.84 6.70
CA ILE A 107 -6.99 8.82 7.48
C ILE A 107 -7.85 10.06 7.80
N ARG A 108 -8.59 10.60 6.81
CA ARG A 108 -9.48 11.75 6.98
C ARG A 108 -10.59 11.46 8.00
N LEU A 109 -11.22 10.28 7.93
CA LEU A 109 -12.23 9.82 8.91
C LEU A 109 -11.63 9.63 10.32
N LYS A 110 -10.42 9.06 10.43
CA LYS A 110 -9.71 8.94 11.71
C LYS A 110 -9.46 10.31 12.33
N LYS A 111 -8.88 11.26 11.58
CA LYS A 111 -8.60 12.63 12.04
C LYS A 111 -9.85 13.31 12.61
N GLY A 112 -10.96 13.32 11.86
CA GLY A 112 -12.22 13.91 12.31
C GLY A 112 -12.84 13.24 13.55
N ARG A 113 -12.79 11.90 13.63
CA ARG A 113 -13.24 11.14 14.80
C ARG A 113 -12.41 11.47 16.04
N ASP A 114 -11.09 11.50 15.89
CA ASP A 114 -10.17 11.70 17.01
C ASP A 114 -10.25 13.15 17.50
N GLN A 115 -10.37 14.14 16.61
CA GLN A 115 -10.70 15.53 16.95
C GLN A 115 -12.02 15.64 17.75
N THR A 116 -13.07 14.93 17.32
CA THR A 116 -14.37 14.91 18.02
C THR A 116 -14.30 14.21 19.38
N HIS A 117 -13.32 13.32 19.58
CA HIS A 117 -13.08 12.66 20.87
C HIS A 117 -12.49 13.65 21.88
N GLU A 118 -11.43 14.38 21.50
CA GLU A 118 -10.72 15.30 22.41
C GLU A 118 -11.60 16.47 22.87
N VAL A 119 -12.37 17.07 21.95
CA VAL A 119 -13.31 18.16 22.27
C VAL A 119 -14.39 17.71 23.27
N ARG A 120 -14.80 16.44 23.24
CA ARG A 120 -15.74 15.85 24.20
C ARG A 120 -15.05 15.38 25.49
N GLY A 121 -13.75 15.09 25.44
CA GLY A 121 -12.94 14.66 26.59
C GLY A 121 -12.63 15.80 27.55
N GLY A 122 -12.17 16.95 27.03
CA GLY A 122 -11.74 18.12 27.81
C GLY A 122 -12.87 19.01 28.36
N GLY A 123 -14.12 18.55 28.36
CA GLY A 123 -15.29 19.31 28.78
C GLY A 123 -15.83 19.00 30.18
N ARG A 124 -14.95 18.64 31.13
CA ARG A 124 -15.28 18.33 32.54
C ARG A 124 -14.18 18.78 33.48
#